data_AF-A0A3C8C6X1-F1
#
_entry.id   AF-A0A3C8C6X1-F1
#
_cell.length_a   1.000
_cell.length_b   1.000
_cell.length_c   1.000
_cell.angle_alpha   90.00
_cell.angle_beta   90.00
_cell.angle_gamma   90.00
#
_symmetry.space_group_name_H-M   'P 1'
#
loop_
_entity.id
_entity.type
_entity.pdbx_description
1 polymer ?
#
loop_
_entity_poly.entity_id
_entity_poly.type
_entity_poly.pdbx_seq_one_letter_code
_entity_poly.pdbx_strand_id
1 'polypeptide(L)'
;MRLFDMRKITTVFLLVLLCGSVNPVYSETEKTEDIRKLLKVSGILDRLSYMQESLLNNVSMMVTAPFAKVPDAFWGEFSQLIGKKEMDDLIDRVLPVYDKHMSHETVKKLITMFETPFWNEWKEKMPQISREAGLIGNEWGREYTQSEAFNKKLQDLIKKYELEKLNPPPDKK
;
A
#
# COMPACT_ATOMS: atom_id res chain seq x y z
N MET A 1 48.82 -61.92 -26.05
CA MET A 1 48.22 -61.95 -27.40
C MET A 1 46.84 -62.59 -27.30
N ARG A 2 45.81 -61.87 -27.77
CA ARG A 2 44.39 -62.22 -27.95
C ARG A 2 43.53 -62.29 -26.68
N LEU A 3 42.63 -61.31 -26.45
CA LEU A 3 41.37 -60.93 -27.14
C LEU A 3 40.17 -61.78 -26.68
N PHE A 4 39.33 -61.13 -25.84
CA PHE A 4 37.85 -61.08 -25.83
C PHE A 4 37.05 -62.42 -25.85
N ASP A 5 35.96 -62.61 -25.11
CA ASP A 5 34.76 -61.77 -25.21
C ASP A 5 33.71 -61.96 -24.09
N MET A 6 32.84 -60.96 -24.03
CA MET A 6 31.74 -60.58 -23.15
C MET A 6 30.67 -61.64 -22.83
N ARG A 7 30.17 -61.60 -21.58
CA ARG A 7 28.72 -61.47 -21.27
C ARG A 7 28.48 -61.41 -19.76
N LYS A 8 27.45 -60.63 -19.38
CA LYS A 8 26.78 -60.50 -18.06
C LYS A 8 27.29 -59.28 -17.27
N ILE A 9 26.69 -58.11 -17.51
CA ILE A 9 25.51 -57.56 -16.81
C ILE A 9 25.87 -57.07 -15.40
N THR A 10 25.38 -55.87 -15.10
CA THR A 10 25.37 -55.17 -13.80
C THR A 10 26.70 -54.63 -13.28
N THR A 11 26.98 -53.34 -13.57
CA THR A 11 27.11 -52.33 -12.50
C THR A 11 26.72 -50.97 -13.10
N VAL A 12 25.59 -50.48 -12.61
CA VAL A 12 24.85 -49.29 -13.00
C VAL A 12 25.18 -48.18 -12.00
N PHE A 13 25.34 -46.96 -12.52
CA PHE A 13 25.13 -45.66 -11.86
C PHE A 13 26.00 -45.30 -10.64
N LEU A 14 26.93 -44.37 -10.86
CA LEU A 14 27.12 -43.19 -10.00
C LEU A 14 28.05 -42.20 -10.71
N LEU A 15 27.56 -41.61 -11.80
CA LEU A 15 28.25 -40.48 -12.43
C LEU A 15 27.23 -39.37 -12.72
N VAL A 16 27.49 -38.22 -12.11
CA VAL A 16 26.98 -36.88 -12.46
C VAL A 16 25.50 -36.61 -12.18
N LEU A 17 25.19 -36.33 -10.92
CA LEU A 17 24.15 -35.35 -10.55
C LEU A 17 24.80 -34.33 -9.59
N LEU A 18 25.68 -33.51 -10.17
CA LEU A 18 26.14 -32.24 -9.59
C LEU A 18 25.71 -31.11 -10.54
N CYS A 19 24.39 -31.05 -10.80
CA CYS A 19 23.76 -29.78 -11.18
C CYS A 19 23.41 -29.07 -9.87
N GLY A 20 24.42 -28.51 -9.20
CA GLY A 20 24.16 -27.46 -8.22
C GLY A 20 23.51 -26.31 -8.98
N SER A 21 22.27 -25.97 -8.63
CA SER A 21 21.63 -24.74 -9.08
C SER A 21 22.50 -23.57 -8.65
N VAL A 22 23.35 -23.09 -9.55
CA VAL A 22 23.97 -21.78 -9.43
C VAL A 22 22.83 -20.79 -9.60
N ASN A 23 22.17 -20.41 -8.51
CA ASN A 23 21.28 -19.25 -8.54
C ASN A 23 22.18 -18.06 -8.85
N PRO A 24 21.96 -17.35 -9.97
CA PRO A 24 22.75 -16.16 -10.26
C PRO A 24 22.41 -15.12 -9.20
N VAL A 25 23.36 -14.81 -8.31
CA VAL A 25 23.33 -13.65 -7.39
C VAL A 25 23.02 -12.35 -8.15
N TYR A 26 23.28 -12.33 -9.47
CA TYR A 26 22.95 -11.26 -10.40
C TYR A 26 21.45 -10.94 -10.53
N SER A 27 20.55 -11.90 -10.26
CA SER A 27 19.09 -11.67 -10.37
C SER A 27 18.49 -10.95 -9.17
N GLU A 28 19.10 -11.08 -7.99
CA GLU A 28 18.53 -10.57 -6.74
C GLU A 28 18.77 -9.06 -6.62
N THR A 29 19.93 -8.57 -7.08
CA THR A 29 20.26 -7.14 -7.07
C THR A 29 19.51 -6.34 -8.15
N GLU A 30 19.44 -6.84 -9.40
CA GLU A 30 18.74 -6.15 -10.49
C GLU A 30 17.24 -6.00 -10.20
N LYS A 31 16.60 -7.08 -9.72
CA LYS A 31 15.18 -7.03 -9.34
C LYS A 31 14.94 -6.08 -8.17
N THR A 32 15.84 -6.07 -7.19
CA THR A 32 15.74 -5.15 -6.03
C THR A 32 15.85 -3.68 -6.46
N GLU A 33 16.75 -3.35 -7.39
CA GLU A 33 16.88 -2.00 -7.96
C GLU A 33 15.61 -1.58 -8.73
N ASP A 34 15.07 -2.49 -9.54
CA ASP A 34 13.81 -2.25 -10.25
C ASP A 34 12.63 -2.09 -9.29
N ILE A 35 12.56 -2.87 -8.21
CA ILE A 35 11.55 -2.67 -7.15
C ILE A 35 11.72 -1.29 -6.52
N ARG A 36 12.95 -0.86 -6.20
CA ARG A 36 13.19 0.49 -5.66
C ARG A 36 12.71 1.57 -6.64
N LYS A 37 12.97 1.38 -7.94
CA LYS A 37 12.45 2.26 -8.99
C LYS A 37 10.91 2.25 -9.03
N LEU A 38 10.29 1.08 -8.97
CA LEU A 38 8.84 0.90 -8.91
C LEU A 38 8.22 1.69 -7.77
N LEU A 39 8.77 1.59 -6.55
CA LEU A 39 8.28 2.33 -5.38
C LEU A 39 8.36 3.86 -5.60
N LYS A 40 9.39 4.32 -6.31
CA LYS A 40 9.55 5.73 -6.67
C LYS A 40 8.51 6.19 -7.69
N VAL A 41 8.43 5.53 -8.85
CA VAL A 41 7.56 5.98 -9.96
C VAL A 41 6.06 5.80 -9.67
N SER A 42 5.72 4.85 -8.79
CA SER A 42 4.36 4.67 -8.28
C SER A 42 3.94 5.74 -7.26
N GLY A 43 4.88 6.53 -6.73
CA GLY A 43 4.65 7.53 -5.68
C GLY A 43 4.54 6.93 -4.27
N ILE A 44 4.89 5.65 -4.08
CA ILE A 44 4.88 5.02 -2.76
C ILE A 44 5.96 5.63 -1.87
N LEU A 45 7.15 5.93 -2.41
CA LEU A 45 8.20 6.60 -1.64
C LEU A 45 7.74 7.97 -1.12
N ASP A 46 7.01 8.75 -1.92
CA ASP A 46 6.47 10.04 -1.49
C ASP A 46 5.50 9.87 -0.32
N ARG A 47 4.66 8.82 -0.35
CA ARG A 47 3.78 8.48 0.78
C ARG A 47 4.52 8.07 2.04
N LEU A 48 5.63 7.34 1.90
CA LEU A 48 6.47 7.00 3.06
C LEU A 48 7.07 8.26 3.69
N SER A 49 7.44 9.27 2.89
CA SER A 49 7.89 10.57 3.42
C SER A 49 6.78 11.31 4.18
N TYR A 50 5.53 11.30 3.70
CA TYR A 50 4.41 11.87 4.47
C TYR A 50 4.13 11.10 5.77
N MET A 51 4.41 9.79 5.80
CA MET A 51 4.29 8.99 7.01
C MET A 51 5.28 9.44 8.08
N GLN A 52 6.49 9.86 7.71
CA GLN A 52 7.45 10.47 8.63
C GLN A 52 6.84 11.70 9.34
N GLU A 53 6.27 12.63 8.57
CA GLU A 53 5.66 13.84 9.14
C GLU A 53 4.52 13.49 10.09
N SER A 54 3.67 12.54 9.70
CA SER A 54 2.58 12.04 10.54
C SER A 54 3.10 11.40 11.84
N LEU A 55 4.14 10.57 11.78
CA LEU A 55 4.74 9.97 12.97
C LEU A 55 5.30 11.02 13.93
N LEU A 56 6.05 12.01 13.41
CA LEU A 56 6.58 13.11 14.21
C LEU A 56 5.47 13.96 14.83
N ASN A 57 4.39 14.23 14.08
CA ASN A 57 3.23 14.95 14.62
C ASN A 57 2.52 14.17 15.74
N ASN A 58 2.43 12.85 15.65
CA ASN A 58 1.87 12.04 16.73
C ASN A 58 2.78 12.03 17.97
N VAL A 59 4.10 11.92 17.77
CA VAL A 59 5.08 11.94 18.86
C VAL A 59 5.15 13.33 19.51
N SER A 60 4.96 14.42 18.77
CA SER A 60 4.97 15.77 19.34
C SER A 60 3.89 15.96 20.41
N MET A 61 2.71 15.34 20.22
CA MET A 61 1.64 15.32 21.24
C MET A 61 2.06 14.60 22.52
N MET A 62 2.89 13.55 22.42
CA MET A 62 3.43 12.84 23.58
C MET A 62 4.46 13.69 24.34
N VAL A 63 5.15 14.60 23.66
CA VAL A 63 6.09 15.55 24.28
C VAL A 63 5.33 16.68 24.98
N THR A 64 4.31 17.25 24.34
CA THR A 64 3.57 18.38 24.92
C THR A 64 2.67 17.99 26.09
N ALA A 65 2.29 16.71 26.22
CA ALA A 65 1.46 16.23 27.31
C ALA A 65 2.13 16.37 28.71
N PRO A 66 3.37 15.90 28.96
CA PRO A 66 4.06 16.09 30.24
C PRO A 66 4.89 17.39 30.31
N PHE A 67 5.23 18.03 29.18
CA PHE A 67 6.09 19.21 29.15
C PHE A 67 5.34 20.47 28.68
N ALA A 68 4.89 21.29 29.63
CA ALA A 68 4.08 22.48 29.36
C ALA A 68 4.81 23.64 28.66
N LYS A 69 6.15 23.66 28.68
CA LYS A 69 6.98 24.68 28.03
C LYS A 69 8.14 24.02 27.31
N VAL A 70 8.04 23.92 25.99
CA VAL A 70 9.07 23.35 25.11
C VAL A 70 9.66 24.51 24.30
N PRO A 71 11.00 24.75 24.32
CA PRO A 71 11.62 25.82 23.54
C PRO A 71 11.50 25.58 22.02
N ASP A 72 11.39 26.64 21.22
CA ASP A 72 11.28 26.51 19.75
C ASP A 72 12.46 25.77 19.10
N ALA A 73 13.67 25.93 19.66
CA ALA A 73 14.87 25.23 19.20
C ALA A 73 14.70 23.69 19.25
N PHE A 74 13.96 23.16 20.22
CA PHE A 74 13.66 21.74 20.30
C PHE A 74 12.92 21.25 19.06
N TRP A 75 11.93 22.01 18.57
CA TRP A 75 11.14 21.61 17.41
C TRP A 75 11.96 21.56 16.12
N GLY A 76 12.98 22.43 16.01
CA GLY A 76 13.96 22.37 14.93
C GLY A 76 14.68 21.02 14.87
N GLU A 77 15.26 20.58 15.99
CA GLU A 77 15.95 19.29 16.08
C GLU A 77 14.97 18.10 16.00
N PHE A 78 13.80 18.22 16.62
CA PHE A 78 12.76 17.20 16.62
C PHE A 78 12.31 16.82 15.20
N SER A 79 12.14 17.82 14.33
CA SER A 79 11.75 17.60 12.92
C SER A 79 12.77 16.78 12.13
N GLN A 80 14.02 16.70 12.62
CA GLN A 80 15.14 16.02 11.98
C GLN A 80 15.41 14.61 12.54
N LEU A 81 14.63 14.17 13.55
CA LEU A 81 14.84 12.86 14.20
C LEU A 81 14.66 11.67 13.26
N ILE A 82 13.86 11.84 12.20
CA ILE A 82 13.71 10.87 11.13
C ILE A 82 14.40 11.46 9.90
N GLY A 83 15.62 11.01 9.63
CA GLY A 83 16.40 11.49 8.51
C GLY A 83 16.34 10.53 7.32
N LYS A 84 17.17 10.82 6.33
CA LYS A 84 17.38 9.96 5.16
C LYS A 84 17.76 8.53 5.57
N LYS A 85 18.59 8.37 6.59
CA LYS A 85 19.09 7.06 7.04
C LYS A 85 17.96 6.17 7.55
N GLU A 86 17.07 6.71 8.38
CA GLU A 86 15.93 5.98 8.94
C GLU A 86 14.92 5.64 7.84
N MET A 87 14.73 6.53 6.87
CA MET A 87 13.90 6.27 5.70
C MET A 87 14.51 5.21 4.77
N ASP A 88 15.83 5.21 4.59
CA ASP A 88 16.53 4.17 3.82
C ASP A 88 16.38 2.80 4.51
N ASP A 89 16.51 2.71 5.84
CA ASP A 89 16.26 1.47 6.61
C ASP A 89 14.82 0.97 6.41
N LEU A 90 13.83 1.87 6.44
CA LEU A 90 12.45 1.50 6.16
C LEU A 90 12.28 0.96 4.74
N ILE A 91 12.87 1.61 3.74
CA ILE A 91 12.80 1.16 2.34
C ILE A 91 13.44 -0.22 2.21
N ASP A 92 14.62 -0.44 2.79
CA ASP A 92 15.33 -1.71 2.72
C ASP A 92 14.54 -2.87 3.36
N ARG A 93 13.69 -2.58 4.36
CA ARG A 93 12.74 -3.57 4.93
C ARG A 93 11.53 -3.84 4.04
N VAL A 94 11.14 -2.88 3.21
CA VAL A 94 9.99 -3.00 2.30
C VAL A 94 10.36 -3.78 1.03
N LEU A 95 11.59 -3.63 0.51
CA LEU A 95 12.02 -4.27 -0.73
C LEU A 95 11.80 -5.79 -0.76
N PRO A 96 12.16 -6.58 0.28
CA PRO A 96 11.95 -8.03 0.29
C PRO A 96 10.47 -8.45 0.22
N VAL A 97 9.55 -7.60 0.68
CA VAL A 97 8.11 -7.88 0.60
C VAL A 97 7.67 -7.89 -0.87
N TYR A 98 8.10 -6.90 -1.65
CA TYR A 98 7.81 -6.86 -3.08
C TYR A 98 8.53 -7.97 -3.82
N ASP A 99 9.79 -8.24 -3.47
CA ASP A 99 10.58 -9.30 -4.08
C ASP A 99 9.88 -10.67 -3.93
N LYS A 100 9.40 -10.98 -2.73
CA LYS A 100 8.69 -12.23 -2.43
C LYS A 100 7.39 -12.39 -3.20
N HIS A 101 6.68 -11.30 -3.50
CA HIS A 101 5.31 -11.34 -4.01
C HIS A 101 5.16 -10.95 -5.48
N MET A 102 6.21 -10.46 -6.14
CA MET A 102 6.15 -10.03 -7.54
C MET A 102 7.27 -10.66 -8.37
N SER A 103 6.93 -11.06 -9.60
CA SER A 103 7.93 -11.43 -10.60
C SER A 103 8.68 -10.18 -11.09
N HIS A 104 9.93 -10.34 -11.50
CA HIS A 104 10.71 -9.24 -12.07
C HIS A 104 10.06 -8.65 -13.33
N GLU A 105 9.45 -9.52 -14.16
CA GLU A 105 8.72 -9.09 -15.36
C GLU A 105 7.53 -8.20 -15.02
N THR A 106 6.75 -8.56 -13.99
CA THR A 106 5.65 -7.72 -13.49
C THR A 106 6.16 -6.37 -13.00
N VAL A 107 7.27 -6.35 -12.25
CA VAL A 107 7.89 -5.10 -11.78
C VAL A 107 8.27 -4.20 -12.96
N LYS A 108 8.94 -4.74 -13.99
CA LYS A 108 9.32 -3.99 -15.21
C LYS A 108 8.10 -3.42 -15.93
N LYS A 109 7.03 -4.21 -16.10
CA LYS A 109 5.78 -3.75 -16.74
C LYS A 109 5.11 -2.62 -15.96
N LEU A 110 5.07 -2.71 -14.63
CA LEU A 110 4.50 -1.66 -13.77
C LEU A 110 5.31 -0.37 -13.84
N ILE A 111 6.65 -0.46 -13.86
CA ILE A 111 7.52 0.71 -14.06
C ILE A 111 7.17 1.39 -15.38
N THR A 112 7.13 0.64 -16.49
CA THR A 112 6.79 1.19 -17.80
C THR A 112 5.43 1.89 -17.79
N MET A 113 4.41 1.29 -17.17
CA MET A 113 3.08 1.90 -17.02
C MET A 113 3.15 3.22 -16.24
N PHE A 114 3.83 3.22 -15.08
CA PHE A 114 3.90 4.37 -14.20
C PHE A 114 4.74 5.53 -14.75
N GLU A 115 5.62 5.27 -15.70
CA GLU A 115 6.41 6.30 -16.40
C GLU A 115 5.69 6.90 -17.62
N THR A 116 4.50 6.40 -17.97
CA THR A 116 3.75 6.96 -19.11
C THR A 116 3.13 8.33 -18.83
N PRO A 117 3.00 9.21 -19.84
CA PRO A 117 2.35 10.50 -19.70
C PRO A 117 0.89 10.39 -19.23
N PHE A 118 0.13 9.42 -19.73
CA PHE A 118 -1.28 9.25 -19.35
C PHE A 118 -1.42 8.89 -17.86
N TRP A 119 -0.49 8.10 -17.30
CA TRP A 119 -0.51 7.77 -15.88
C TRP A 119 -0.20 8.99 -15.01
N ASN A 120 0.74 9.84 -15.44
CA ASN A 120 1.04 11.09 -14.74
C ASN A 120 -0.16 12.05 -14.75
N GLU A 121 -0.82 12.20 -15.90
CA GLU A 121 -2.07 12.97 -16.00
C GLU A 121 -3.14 12.41 -15.06
N TRP A 122 -3.36 11.08 -15.10
CA TRP A 122 -4.33 10.43 -14.21
C TRP A 122 -4.02 10.71 -12.74
N LYS A 123 -2.77 10.50 -12.28
CA LYS A 123 -2.36 10.79 -10.89
C LYS A 123 -2.62 12.24 -10.49
N GLU A 124 -2.33 13.20 -11.37
CA GLU A 124 -2.50 14.62 -11.09
C GLU A 124 -3.99 15.02 -11.02
N LYS A 125 -4.80 14.53 -11.96
CA LYS A 125 -6.21 14.93 -12.09
C LYS A 125 -7.15 14.18 -11.16
N MET A 126 -6.87 12.93 -10.82
CA MET A 126 -7.78 12.11 -10.02
C MET A 126 -8.17 12.72 -8.66
N PRO A 127 -7.25 13.31 -7.86
CA PRO A 127 -7.65 13.98 -6.62
C PRO A 127 -8.67 15.10 -6.83
N GLN A 128 -8.54 15.87 -7.92
CA GLN A 128 -9.50 16.92 -8.27
C GLN A 128 -10.83 16.32 -8.70
N ILE A 129 -10.81 15.35 -9.61
CA ILE A 129 -12.01 14.66 -10.10
C ILE A 129 -12.77 14.04 -8.92
N SER A 130 -12.08 13.37 -7.99
CA SER A 130 -12.70 12.78 -6.81
C SER A 130 -13.36 13.82 -5.90
N ARG A 131 -12.75 15.01 -5.73
CA ARG A 131 -13.37 16.10 -4.95
C ARG A 131 -14.64 16.60 -5.63
N GLU A 132 -14.59 16.88 -6.93
CA GLU A 132 -15.73 17.40 -7.68
C GLU A 132 -16.88 16.39 -7.74
N ALA A 133 -16.58 15.12 -8.07
CA ALA A 133 -17.56 14.04 -8.05
C ALA A 133 -18.17 13.83 -6.66
N GLY A 134 -17.37 13.97 -5.60
CA GLY A 134 -17.83 13.88 -4.21
C GLY A 134 -18.83 14.98 -3.86
N LEU A 135 -18.61 16.22 -4.32
CA LEU A 135 -19.56 17.33 -4.11
C LEU A 135 -20.90 17.05 -4.78
N ILE A 136 -20.88 16.58 -6.03
CA ILE A 136 -22.08 16.21 -6.77
C ILE A 136 -22.83 15.07 -6.06
N GLY A 137 -22.11 14.05 -5.58
CA GLY A 137 -22.70 12.95 -4.84
C GLY A 137 -23.38 13.40 -3.54
N ASN A 138 -22.76 14.33 -2.82
CA ASN A 138 -23.33 14.91 -1.60
C ASN A 138 -24.59 15.73 -1.90
N GLU A 139 -24.57 16.54 -2.96
CA GLU A 139 -25.72 17.32 -3.40
C GLU A 139 -26.89 16.42 -3.79
N TRP A 140 -26.65 15.44 -4.65
CA TRP A 140 -27.65 14.45 -5.04
C TRP A 140 -28.22 13.70 -3.82
N GLY A 141 -27.37 13.29 -2.88
CA GLY A 141 -27.81 12.59 -1.67
C GLY A 141 -28.73 13.43 -0.80
N ARG A 142 -28.41 14.73 -0.64
CA ARG A 142 -29.27 15.69 0.07
C ARG A 142 -30.61 15.86 -0.64
N GLU A 143 -30.61 16.06 -1.96
CA GLU A 143 -31.84 16.22 -2.73
C GLU A 143 -32.72 14.98 -2.69
N TYR A 144 -32.11 13.81 -2.87
CA TYR A 144 -32.80 12.54 -2.87
C TYR A 144 -33.48 12.26 -1.52
N THR A 145 -32.76 12.46 -0.40
CA THR A 145 -33.31 12.24 0.95
C THR A 145 -34.37 13.27 1.35
N GLN A 146 -34.36 14.46 0.74
CA GLN A 146 -35.39 15.48 0.91
C GLN A 146 -36.61 15.27 -0.01
N SER A 147 -36.51 14.36 -0.99
CA SER A 147 -37.59 14.13 -1.96
C SER A 147 -38.84 13.50 -1.32
N GLU A 148 -40.01 13.84 -1.86
CA GLU A 148 -41.28 13.25 -1.43
C GLU A 148 -41.30 11.73 -1.62
N ALA A 149 -40.75 11.24 -2.73
CA ALA A 149 -40.70 9.81 -3.03
C ALA A 149 -39.87 9.02 -2.00
N PHE A 150 -38.73 9.57 -1.58
CA PHE A 150 -37.92 8.96 -0.52
C PHE A 150 -38.65 9.00 0.81
N ASN A 151 -39.18 10.16 1.19
CA ASN A 151 -39.93 10.34 2.43
C ASN A 151 -41.14 9.38 2.52
N LYS A 152 -41.87 9.19 1.42
CA LYS A 152 -42.96 8.23 1.35
C LYS A 152 -42.48 6.80 1.64
N LYS A 153 -41.41 6.36 0.98
CA LYS A 153 -40.83 5.02 1.22
C LYS A 153 -40.37 4.85 2.66
N LEU A 154 -39.75 5.88 3.23
CA LEU A 154 -39.32 5.87 4.62
C LEU A 154 -40.51 5.76 5.58
N GLN A 155 -41.57 6.52 5.35
CA GLN A 155 -42.80 6.47 6.15
C GLN A 155 -43.51 5.12 6.04
N ASP A 156 -43.54 4.51 4.86
CA ASP A 156 -44.09 3.18 4.67
C ASP A 156 -43.31 2.13 5.47
N LEU A 157 -41.98 2.26 5.55
CA LEU A 157 -41.15 1.41 6.41
C LEU A 157 -41.42 1.64 7.89
N ILE A 158 -41.49 2.90 8.35
CA ILE A 158 -41.80 3.25 9.74
C ILE A 158 -43.11 2.60 10.18
N LYS A 159 -44.15 2.69 9.33
CA LYS A 159 -45.46 2.07 9.59
C LYS A 159 -45.40 0.55 9.59
N LYS A 160 -44.75 -0.06 8.58
CA LYS A 160 -44.65 -1.51 8.44
C LYS A 160 -44.03 -2.18 9.68
N TYR A 161 -43.04 -1.52 10.29
CA TYR A 161 -42.34 -2.05 11.46
C TYR A 161 -42.83 -1.44 12.78
N GLU A 162 -43.92 -0.66 12.76
CA GLU A 162 -44.52 -0.03 13.92
C GLU A 162 -43.53 0.76 14.80
N LEU A 163 -42.54 1.42 14.18
CA LEU A 163 -41.41 1.99 14.92
C LEU A 163 -41.83 3.05 15.94
N GLU A 164 -42.92 3.78 15.69
CA GLU A 164 -43.49 4.76 16.64
C GLU A 164 -44.06 4.10 17.90
N LYS A 165 -44.64 2.89 17.78
CA LYS A 165 -45.14 2.13 18.94
C LYS A 165 -44.00 1.54 19.75
N LEU A 166 -42.95 1.09 19.06
CA LEU A 166 -41.75 0.53 19.68
C LEU A 166 -40.91 1.60 20.39
N ASN A 167 -41.02 2.87 19.96
CA ASN A 167 -40.24 3.98 20.49
C ASN A 167 -41.16 5.16 20.81
N PRO A 168 -41.99 5.06 21.87
CA PRO A 168 -42.86 6.15 22.27
C PRO A 168 -42.01 7.38 22.66
N PRO A 169 -42.49 8.61 22.39
CA PRO A 169 -41.78 9.81 22.79
C PRO A 169 -41.58 9.83 24.31
N PRO A 170 -40.44 10.37 24.80
CA PRO A 170 -40.19 10.47 26.23
C PRO A 170 -41.29 11.29 26.90
N ASP A 171 -41.77 10.82 28.06
CA ASP A 171 -42.81 11.49 28.83
C ASP A 171 -42.43 12.96 29.07
N LYS A 172 -43.32 13.87 28.66
CA LYS A 172 -43.19 15.29 28.95
C LYS A 172 -43.40 15.46 30.47
N LYS A 173 -42.31 15.60 31.22
CA LYS A 173 -42.33 16.09 32.61
C LYS A 173 -42.70 17.56 32.67
#